data_AF-A0A915DPZ7-F1
#
_entry.id   AF-A0A915DPZ7-F1
#
_cell.length_a   1.000
_cell.length_b   1.000
_cell.length_c   1.000
_cell.angle_alpha   90.00
_cell.angle_beta   90.00
_cell.angle_gamma   90.00
#
_symmetry.space_group_name_H-M   'P 1'
#
loop_
_entity.id
_entity.type
_entity.pdbx_description
1 polymer ?
#
loop_
_entity_poly.entity_id
_entity_poly.type
_entity_poly.pdbx_seq_one_letter_code
_entity_poly.pdbx_strand_id
1 'polypeptide(L)'
;MRSLTFVQIVYRDVTPHADMYAYQRKYVTIILHQVNAYLCFSLAFFFNILLIWLIWKKTTKEMKNYSFILLQTCVIDLCLTFLSAFVQPVYLFIDTYLIFYQNGLARDISSPIGLLFFATYIFNYYIAMSANAVQFLYRYLVICSPAILMEHSFCNIRFQQDVSNTIQALDIMLHMRPETF
;
A
#
# COMPACT_ATOMS: atom_id res chain seq x y z
N MET A 1 13.47 -25.21 -9.25
CA MET A 1 12.33 -24.29 -9.02
C MET A 1 11.47 -24.87 -7.91
N ARG A 2 11.52 -24.30 -6.69
CA ARG A 2 10.67 -24.72 -5.57
C ARG A 2 9.36 -23.94 -5.68
N SER A 3 8.28 -24.69 -5.89
CA SER A 3 6.91 -24.22 -5.89
C SER A 3 6.62 -23.40 -4.63
N LEU A 4 5.98 -22.24 -4.80
CA LEU A 4 5.30 -21.50 -3.73
C LEU A 4 4.15 -22.39 -3.25
N THR A 5 4.44 -23.25 -2.28
CA THR A 5 3.44 -24.12 -1.69
C THR A 5 2.45 -23.26 -0.92
N PHE A 6 1.27 -23.07 -1.50
CA PHE A 6 0.07 -22.65 -0.78
C PHE A 6 -0.17 -23.72 0.30
N VAL A 7 0.20 -23.42 1.55
CA VAL A 7 0.02 -24.37 2.66
C VAL A 7 -1.45 -24.37 3.04
N GLN A 8 -2.18 -25.29 2.43
CA GLN A 8 -3.42 -25.81 2.97
C GLN A 8 -3.04 -26.46 4.32
N ILE A 9 -3.48 -25.87 5.43
CA ILE A 9 -3.10 -26.32 6.77
C ILE A 9 -3.59 -27.75 6.96
N VAL A 10 -2.62 -28.67 6.99
CA VAL A 10 -2.76 -30.07 7.37
C VAL A 10 -3.20 -30.12 8.84
N TYR A 11 -4.43 -30.57 9.09
CA TYR A 11 -4.85 -31.07 10.40
C TYR A 11 -4.02 -32.31 10.72
N ARG A 12 -3.02 -32.20 11.60
CA ARG A 12 -2.31 -33.34 12.17
C ARG A 12 -2.57 -33.34 13.68
N ASP A 13 -3.20 -34.41 14.16
CA ASP A 13 -3.58 -34.68 15.55
C ASP A 13 -2.43 -34.44 16.54
N VAL A 14 -2.59 -33.50 17.47
CA VAL A 14 -1.71 -33.28 18.64
C VAL A 14 -2.54 -32.70 19.82
N THR A 15 -2.06 -32.91 21.05
CA THR A 15 -2.72 -32.93 22.38
C THR A 15 -3.72 -31.81 22.81
N PRO A 16 -4.81 -32.15 23.52
CA PRO A 16 -6.02 -31.31 23.63
C PRO A 16 -5.99 -30.07 24.55
N HIS A 17 -5.04 -29.92 25.49
CA HIS A 17 -5.12 -28.84 26.51
C HIS A 17 -4.24 -27.60 26.24
N ALA A 18 -3.07 -27.75 25.63
CA ALA A 18 -2.21 -26.61 25.26
C ALA A 18 -2.75 -25.88 24.01
N ASP A 19 -3.49 -26.59 23.16
CA ASP A 19 -3.98 -26.09 21.89
C ASP A 19 -5.23 -25.21 22.03
N MET A 20 -6.04 -25.36 23.10
CA MET A 20 -7.21 -24.50 23.29
C MET A 20 -6.82 -23.02 23.43
N TYR A 21 -5.75 -22.74 24.18
CA TYR A 21 -5.23 -21.37 24.33
C TYR A 21 -4.53 -20.86 23.07
N ALA A 22 -3.81 -21.72 22.35
CA ALA A 22 -3.15 -21.35 21.09
C ALA A 22 -4.19 -21.07 19.98
N TYR A 23 -5.27 -21.85 19.94
CA TYR A 23 -6.41 -21.67 19.05
C TYR A 23 -7.11 -20.36 19.40
N GLN A 24 -7.55 -20.18 20.65
CA GLN A 24 -8.24 -18.96 21.08
C GLN A 24 -7.41 -17.69 20.83
N ARG A 25 -6.09 -17.73 21.03
CA ARG A 25 -5.18 -16.63 20.68
C ARG A 25 -5.15 -16.32 19.18
N LYS A 26 -5.16 -17.34 18.31
CA LYS A 26 -5.23 -17.15 16.85
C LYS A 26 -6.55 -16.49 16.42
N TYR A 27 -7.69 -16.95 16.95
CA TYR A 27 -9.00 -16.38 16.61
C TYR A 27 -9.14 -14.93 17.05
N VAL A 28 -8.72 -14.61 18.27
CA VAL A 28 -8.75 -13.22 18.77
C VAL A 28 -7.87 -12.32 17.91
N THR A 29 -6.70 -12.79 17.48
CA THR A 29 -5.79 -12.01 16.61
C THR A 29 -6.41 -11.72 15.24
N ILE A 30 -7.09 -12.70 14.64
CA ILE A 30 -7.75 -12.52 13.33
C ILE A 30 -8.90 -11.52 13.42
N ILE A 31 -9.75 -11.64 14.45
CA ILE A 31 -10.88 -10.73 14.67
C ILE A 31 -10.37 -9.31 14.91
N LEU A 32 -9.36 -9.13 15.79
CA LEU A 32 -8.74 -7.84 16.03
C LEU A 32 -8.14 -7.24 14.76
N HIS A 33 -7.49 -8.06 13.94
CA HIS A 33 -6.92 -7.62 12.67
C HIS A 33 -8.00 -7.10 11.71
N GLN A 34 -9.14 -7.80 11.61
CA GLN A 34 -10.25 -7.35 10.76
C GLN A 34 -10.86 -6.04 11.27
N VAL A 35 -11.15 -5.94 12.57
CA VAL A 35 -11.67 -4.70 13.16
C VAL A 35 -10.71 -3.54 12.93
N ASN A 36 -9.41 -3.75 13.14
CA ASN A 36 -8.38 -2.75 12.86
C ASN A 36 -8.36 -2.37 11.38
N ALA A 37 -8.43 -3.34 10.46
CA ALA A 37 -8.44 -3.08 9.03
C ALA A 37 -9.64 -2.19 8.61
N TYR A 38 -10.83 -2.46 9.12
CA TYR A 38 -12.02 -1.63 8.84
C TYR A 38 -11.88 -0.22 9.43
N LEU A 39 -11.40 -0.10 10.66
CA LEU A 39 -11.17 1.21 11.28
C LEU A 39 -10.11 2.03 10.52
N CYS A 40 -8.99 1.42 10.17
CA CYS A 40 -7.94 2.04 9.37
C CYS A 40 -8.48 2.49 8.02
N PHE A 41 -9.26 1.65 7.34
CA PHE A 41 -9.88 2.01 6.07
C PHE A 41 -10.80 3.23 6.20
N SER A 42 -11.73 3.21 7.17
CA SER A 42 -12.68 4.31 7.37
C SER A 42 -11.99 5.62 7.71
N LEU A 43 -11.00 5.60 8.62
CA LEU A 43 -10.25 6.80 9.00
C LEU A 43 -9.41 7.31 7.84
N ALA A 44 -8.65 6.44 7.16
CA ALA A 44 -7.81 6.83 6.04
C ALA A 44 -8.65 7.43 4.91
N PHE A 45 -9.78 6.81 4.56
CA PHE A 45 -10.70 7.31 3.54
C PHE A 45 -11.27 8.69 3.92
N PHE A 46 -11.77 8.83 5.15
CA PHE A 46 -12.35 10.08 5.63
C PHE A 46 -11.32 11.22 5.64
N PHE A 47 -10.14 11.01 6.23
CA PHE A 47 -9.13 12.05 6.33
C PHE A 47 -8.52 12.42 4.97
N ASN A 48 -8.33 11.47 4.05
CA ASN A 48 -7.86 11.78 2.71
C ASN A 48 -8.87 12.61 1.92
N ILE A 49 -10.16 12.27 1.99
CA ILE A 49 -11.22 13.09 1.35
C ILE A 49 -11.30 14.48 1.99
N LEU A 50 -11.25 14.56 3.32
CA LEU A 50 -11.24 15.84 4.03
C LEU A 50 -10.04 16.70 3.61
N LEU A 51 -8.87 16.10 3.45
CA LEU A 51 -7.65 16.80 3.03
C LEU A 51 -7.78 17.29 1.59
N ILE A 52 -8.30 16.48 0.67
CA ILE A 52 -8.61 16.90 -0.71
C ILE A 52 -9.58 18.08 -0.71
N TRP A 53 -10.65 18.02 0.09
CA TRP A 53 -11.62 19.10 0.23
C TRP A 53 -10.97 20.39 0.78
N LEU A 54 -10.10 20.28 1.79
CA LEU A 54 -9.36 21.40 2.36
C LEU A 54 -8.41 22.03 1.33
N ILE A 55 -7.68 21.21 0.57
CA ILE A 55 -6.80 21.68 -0.50
C ILE A 55 -7.60 22.47 -1.55
N TRP A 56 -8.80 22.02 -1.89
CA TRP A 56 -9.61 22.73 -2.87
C TRP A 56 -10.18 24.04 -2.32
N LYS A 57 -10.62 24.07 -1.06
CA LYS A 57 -11.29 25.26 -0.48
C LYS A 57 -10.36 26.30 0.14
N LYS A 58 -9.19 25.90 0.67
CA LYS A 58 -8.34 26.77 1.50
C LYS A 58 -6.90 26.98 1.00
N THR A 59 -6.50 26.39 -0.13
CA THR A 59 -5.14 26.61 -0.67
C THR A 59 -4.92 28.08 -1.06
N THR A 60 -3.93 28.71 -0.44
CA THR A 60 -3.44 30.05 -0.81
C THR A 60 -2.50 29.97 -2.04
N LYS A 61 -2.34 31.07 -2.78
CA LYS A 61 -1.51 31.09 -4.00
C LYS A 61 -0.06 30.68 -3.74
N GLU A 62 0.49 31.01 -2.58
CA GLU A 62 1.87 30.69 -2.20
C GLU A 62 2.08 29.20 -1.93
N MET A 63 1.03 28.49 -1.48
CA MET A 63 1.10 27.05 -1.20
C MET A 63 0.69 26.18 -2.40
N LYS A 64 0.49 26.78 -3.58
CA LYS A 64 -0.04 26.05 -4.75
C LYS A 64 0.84 24.86 -5.14
N ASN A 65 2.17 25.03 -5.18
CA ASN A 65 3.09 23.93 -5.52
C ASN A 65 3.04 22.81 -4.48
N TYR A 66 3.02 23.16 -3.19
CA TYR A 66 2.91 22.17 -2.12
C TYR A 66 1.56 21.44 -2.13
N SER A 67 0.49 22.15 -2.49
CA SER A 67 -0.86 21.57 -2.56
C SER A 67 -0.97 20.48 -3.63
N PHE A 68 -0.19 20.55 -4.72
CA PHE A 68 -0.11 19.48 -5.71
C PHE A 68 0.55 18.21 -5.15
N ILE A 69 1.64 18.36 -4.40
CA ILE A 69 2.33 17.22 -3.75
C ILE A 69 1.40 16.56 -2.72
N LEU A 70 0.68 17.37 -1.92
CA LEU A 70 -0.31 16.86 -0.99
C LEU A 70 -1.44 16.12 -1.72
N LEU A 71 -1.98 16.69 -2.81
CA LEU A 71 -3.05 16.06 -3.59
C LEU A 71 -2.61 14.72 -4.17
N GLN A 72 -1.39 14.65 -4.74
CA GLN A 72 -0.82 13.39 -5.23
C GLN A 72 -0.69 12.34 -4.12
N THR A 73 -0.24 12.75 -2.94
CA THR A 73 -0.13 11.85 -1.79
C THR A 73 -1.51 11.34 -1.37
N CYS A 74 -2.53 12.20 -1.33
CA CYS A 74 -3.90 11.75 -1.02
C CYS A 74 -4.42 10.72 -2.03
N VAL A 75 -4.12 10.88 -3.32
CA VAL A 75 -4.53 9.92 -4.36
C VAL A 75 -3.82 8.58 -4.15
N ILE A 76 -2.52 8.60 -3.89
CA ILE A 76 -1.73 7.40 -3.59
C ILE A 76 -2.28 6.70 -2.35
N ASP A 77 -2.55 7.45 -1.27
CA ASP A 77 -3.07 6.92 -0.01
C ASP A 77 -4.48 6.33 -0.18
N LEU A 78 -5.36 6.95 -0.98
CA LEU A 78 -6.66 6.37 -1.30
C LEU A 78 -6.51 5.05 -2.08
N CYS A 79 -5.65 5.01 -3.10
CA CYS A 79 -5.36 3.78 -3.85
C CYS A 79 -4.82 2.67 -2.94
N LEU A 80 -3.87 3.00 -2.06
CA LEU A 80 -3.31 2.07 -1.09
C LEU A 80 -4.38 1.61 -0.08
N THR A 81 -5.26 2.49 0.36
CA THR A 81 -6.37 2.18 1.27
C THR A 81 -7.33 1.17 0.66
N PHE A 82 -7.72 1.36 -0.61
CA PHE A 82 -8.54 0.39 -1.34
C PHE A 82 -7.84 -0.95 -1.54
N LEU A 83 -6.58 -0.95 -1.97
CA LEU A 83 -5.80 -2.17 -2.13
C LEU A 83 -5.61 -2.91 -0.81
N SER A 84 -5.37 -2.17 0.29
CA SER A 84 -5.22 -2.74 1.64
C SER A 84 -6.51 -3.43 2.10
N ALA A 85 -7.68 -2.81 1.88
CA ALA A 85 -8.96 -3.42 2.19
C ALA A 85 -9.29 -4.63 1.30
N PHE A 86 -8.84 -4.61 0.04
CA PHE A 86 -9.07 -5.70 -0.91
C PHE A 86 -8.18 -6.92 -0.63
N VAL A 87 -6.89 -6.69 -0.38
CA VAL A 87 -5.89 -7.74 -0.15
C VAL A 87 -5.91 -8.24 1.30
N GLN A 88 -6.15 -7.35 2.27
CA GLN A 88 -5.95 -7.55 3.71
C GLN A 88 -4.71 -8.38 4.02
N PRO A 89 -3.52 -7.81 3.82
CA PRO A 89 -2.27 -8.54 3.98
C PRO A 89 -2.04 -8.80 5.47
N VAL A 90 -1.82 -10.08 5.79
CA VAL A 90 -1.43 -10.47 7.14
C VAL A 90 -0.03 -11.07 7.11
N TYR A 91 0.81 -10.54 8.00
CA TYR A 91 2.19 -10.93 8.19
C TYR A 91 2.28 -11.82 9.43
N LEU A 92 2.68 -13.07 9.25
CA LEU A 92 2.95 -13.98 10.36
C LEU A 92 4.42 -14.34 10.36
N PHE A 93 5.09 -14.04 11.48
CA PHE A 93 6.41 -14.56 11.78
C PHE A 93 6.24 -15.82 12.61
N ILE A 94 6.56 -16.97 12.01
CA ILE A 94 6.56 -18.26 12.70
C ILE A 94 7.98 -18.78 12.66
N ASP A 95 8.61 -18.82 13.83
CA ASP A 95 10.03 -19.17 14.01
C ASP A 95 10.95 -18.33 13.11
N THR A 96 11.49 -18.91 12.03
CA THR A 96 12.39 -18.27 11.06
C THR A 96 11.71 -17.91 9.74
N TYR A 97 10.43 -18.24 9.57
CA TYR A 97 9.69 -18.02 8.34
C TYR A 97 8.76 -16.82 8.44
N LEU A 98 8.78 -15.98 7.41
CA LEU A 98 7.79 -14.93 7.19
C LEU A 98 6.74 -15.46 6.21
N ILE A 99 5.53 -15.64 6.69
CA ILE A 99 4.39 -16.09 5.91
C ILE A 99 3.50 -14.90 5.61
N PHE A 100 3.21 -14.71 4.33
CA PHE A 100 2.26 -13.72 3.83
C PHE A 100 0.97 -14.44 3.45
N TYR A 101 -0.15 -14.05 4.05
CA TYR A 101 -1.46 -14.52 3.62
C TYR A 101 -2.42 -13.35 3.39
N GLN A 102 -3.33 -13.54 2.45
CA GLN A 102 -4.37 -12.58 2.11
C GLN A 102 -5.66 -13.02 2.79
N ASN A 103 -6.27 -12.11 3.57
CA ASN A 103 -7.52 -12.40 4.26
C ASN A 103 -8.72 -11.63 3.69
N GLY A 104 -8.49 -10.82 2.65
CA GLY A 104 -9.51 -9.95 2.05
C GLY A 104 -10.30 -10.63 0.94
N LEU A 105 -10.98 -9.82 0.13
CA LEU A 105 -11.75 -10.28 -1.03
C LEU A 105 -10.88 -10.97 -2.09
N ALA A 106 -9.57 -10.69 -2.09
CA ALA A 106 -8.61 -11.35 -2.96
C ALA A 106 -8.37 -12.84 -2.61
N ARG A 107 -8.87 -13.34 -1.47
CA ARG A 107 -8.65 -14.72 -1.01
C ARG A 107 -9.20 -15.78 -1.97
N ASP A 108 -10.34 -15.52 -2.58
CA ASP A 108 -11.04 -16.47 -3.45
C ASP A 108 -10.61 -16.34 -4.93
N ILE A 109 -9.69 -15.41 -5.22
CA ILE A 109 -9.17 -15.17 -6.56
C ILE A 109 -8.10 -16.21 -6.90
N SER A 110 -8.01 -16.58 -8.17
CA SER A 110 -7.00 -17.53 -8.65
C SER A 110 -5.58 -17.07 -8.29
N SER A 111 -4.73 -18.04 -7.92
CA SER A 111 -3.37 -17.80 -7.41
C SER A 111 -2.53 -16.79 -8.21
N PRO A 112 -2.48 -16.79 -9.56
CA PRO A 112 -1.67 -15.80 -10.29
C PRO A 112 -2.21 -14.37 -10.17
N ILE A 113 -3.54 -14.21 -10.16
CA ILE A 113 -4.18 -12.89 -10.07
C ILE A 113 -4.11 -12.37 -8.63
N GLY A 114 -4.30 -13.23 -7.63
CA GLY A 114 -4.10 -12.88 -6.22
C GLY A 114 -2.68 -12.40 -5.92
N LEU A 115 -1.67 -13.05 -6.51
CA LEU A 115 -0.27 -12.63 -6.42
C LEU A 115 -0.05 -11.24 -7.06
N LEU A 116 -0.66 -10.98 -8.21
CA LEU A 116 -0.58 -9.67 -8.86
C LEU A 116 -1.13 -8.57 -7.96
N PHE A 117 -2.31 -8.76 -7.36
CA PHE A 117 -2.88 -7.80 -6.40
C PHE A 117 -1.97 -7.58 -5.18
N PHE A 118 -1.34 -8.65 -4.67
CA PHE A 118 -0.36 -8.52 -3.60
C PHE A 118 0.85 -7.69 -4.00
N ALA A 119 1.40 -7.95 -5.19
CA ALA A 119 2.54 -7.23 -5.73
C ALA A 119 2.21 -5.75 -5.94
N THR A 120 1.03 -5.45 -6.50
CA THR A 120 0.53 -4.08 -6.65
C THR A 120 0.37 -3.39 -5.31
N TYR A 121 -0.15 -4.08 -4.29
CA TYR A 121 -0.24 -3.55 -2.93
C TYR A 121 1.14 -3.18 -2.37
N ILE A 122 2.13 -4.08 -2.44
CA ILE A 122 3.49 -3.83 -1.96
C ILE A 122 4.12 -2.64 -2.70
N PHE A 123 3.97 -2.61 -4.02
CA PHE A 123 4.49 -1.52 -4.84
C PHE A 123 3.88 -0.17 -4.44
N ASN A 124 2.56 -0.11 -4.25
CA ASN A 124 1.86 1.11 -3.84
C ASN A 124 2.26 1.54 -2.42
N TYR A 125 2.50 0.58 -1.51
CA TYR A 125 3.04 0.88 -0.18
C TYR A 125 4.40 1.60 -0.24
N TYR A 126 5.30 1.17 -1.11
CA TYR A 126 6.60 1.86 -1.30
C TYR A 126 6.45 3.24 -1.93
N ILE A 127 5.51 3.42 -2.87
CA ILE A 127 5.21 4.74 -3.42
C ILE A 127 4.70 5.67 -2.31
N ALA A 128 3.78 5.23 -1.46
CA ALA A 128 3.26 6.03 -0.35
C ALA A 128 4.37 6.45 0.64
N MET A 129 5.26 5.52 0.99
CA MET A 129 6.44 5.83 1.81
C MET A 129 7.34 6.89 1.16
N SER A 130 7.56 6.77 -0.16
CA SER A 130 8.37 7.72 -0.93
C SER A 130 7.69 9.10 -1.02
N ALA A 131 6.38 9.15 -1.22
CA ALA A 131 5.60 10.38 -1.24
C ALA A 131 5.70 11.13 0.10
N ASN A 132 5.63 10.40 1.22
CA ASN A 132 5.85 10.99 2.55
C ASN A 132 7.25 11.59 2.69
N ALA A 133 8.29 10.88 2.24
CA ALA A 133 9.66 11.41 2.26
C ALA A 133 9.80 12.69 1.41
N VAL A 134 9.17 12.73 0.22
CA VAL A 134 9.14 13.93 -0.64
C VAL A 134 8.47 15.11 0.06
N GLN A 135 7.38 14.89 0.79
CA GLN A 135 6.73 15.96 1.56
C GLN A 135 7.67 16.55 2.63
N PHE A 136 8.39 15.71 3.37
CA PHE A 136 9.36 16.16 4.37
C PHE A 136 10.50 16.94 3.73
N LEU A 137 11.05 16.43 2.64
CA LEU A 137 12.13 17.08 1.90
C LEU A 137 11.68 18.44 1.35
N TYR A 138 10.48 18.51 0.78
CA TYR A 138 9.92 19.77 0.27
C TYR A 138 9.81 20.82 1.38
N ARG A 139 9.25 20.46 2.54
CA ARG A 139 9.15 21.37 3.70
C ARG A 139 10.51 21.84 4.18
N TYR A 140 11.49 20.93 4.23
CA TYR A 140 12.86 21.27 4.61
C TYR A 140 13.48 22.28 3.64
N LEU A 141 13.33 22.09 2.33
CA LEU A 141 13.89 22.99 1.33
C LEU A 141 13.23 24.38 1.36
N VAL A 142 11.91 24.44 1.57
CA VAL A 142 11.20 25.73 1.71
C VAL A 142 11.73 26.55 2.90
N ILE A 143 12.07 25.89 4.01
CA ILE A 143 12.55 26.57 5.23
C ILE A 143 14.03 26.94 5.10
N CYS A 144 14.87 25.99 4.68
CA CYS A 144 16.32 26.11 4.78
C CYS A 144 16.99 26.65 3.51
N SER A 145 16.35 26.56 2.34
CA SER A 145 16.96 26.99 1.08
C SER A 145 15.93 27.41 0.01
N PRO A 146 15.24 28.55 0.21
CA PRO A 146 14.25 29.04 -0.74
C PRO A 146 14.84 29.35 -2.14
N ALA A 147 16.16 29.64 -2.22
CA ALA A 147 16.85 29.92 -3.48
C ALA A 147 16.90 28.72 -4.44
N ILE A 148 17.12 27.50 -3.91
CA ILE A 148 17.15 26.26 -4.72
C ILE A 148 15.75 25.94 -5.28
N LEU A 149 14.69 26.30 -4.55
CA LEU A 149 13.31 26.04 -4.94
C LEU A 149 12.86 26.89 -6.14
N MET A 150 13.38 28.12 -6.27
CA MET A 150 13.11 28.98 -7.44
C MET A 150 13.74 28.41 -8.73
N GLU A 151 14.94 27.83 -8.62
CA GLU A 151 15.64 27.19 -9.75
C GLU A 151 14.99 25.83 -10.14
N HIS A 152 14.43 25.12 -9.16
CA HIS A 152 13.83 23.78 -9.32
C HIS A 152 12.29 23.74 -9.38
N SER A 153 11.63 24.73 -9.99
CA SER A 153 10.24 24.57 -10.45
C SER A 153 10.02 23.32 -11.36
N PHE A 154 11.12 22.68 -11.79
CA PHE A 154 11.24 21.35 -12.42
C PHE A 154 10.91 20.12 -11.53
N CYS A 155 10.81 20.23 -10.21
CA CYS A 155 10.63 19.03 -9.36
C CYS A 155 9.24 18.38 -9.52
N ASN A 156 8.24 19.17 -9.92
CA ASN A 156 6.91 18.67 -10.28
C ASN A 156 6.94 17.80 -11.56
N ILE A 157 7.92 18.01 -12.44
CA ILE A 157 8.08 17.27 -13.70
C ILE A 157 8.72 15.91 -13.44
N ARG A 158 9.66 15.81 -12.49
CA ARG A 158 10.42 14.56 -12.27
C ARG A 158 9.65 13.50 -11.49
N PHE A 159 8.80 13.89 -10.55
CA PHE A 159 7.89 12.95 -9.87
C PHE A 159 6.74 12.51 -10.81
N GLN A 160 6.24 13.41 -11.67
CA GLN A 160 5.35 13.00 -12.78
C GLN A 160 6.05 12.06 -13.77
N GLN A 161 7.34 12.26 -14.04
CA GLN A 161 8.14 11.38 -14.88
C GLN A 161 8.27 9.98 -14.25
N ASP A 162 8.54 9.87 -12.95
CA ASP A 162 8.68 8.58 -12.28
C ASP A 162 7.35 7.80 -12.22
N VAL A 163 6.23 8.50 -12.02
CA VAL A 163 4.88 7.91 -12.10
C VAL A 163 4.54 7.51 -13.56
N SER A 164 4.87 8.34 -14.55
CA SER A 164 4.68 8.02 -15.96
C SER A 164 5.52 6.81 -16.41
N ASN A 165 6.75 6.71 -15.93
CA ASN A 165 7.67 5.61 -16.22
C ASN A 165 7.18 4.29 -15.60
N THR A 166 6.57 4.34 -14.41
CA THR A 166 5.99 3.14 -13.78
C THR A 166 4.67 2.71 -14.41
N ILE A 167 3.85 3.64 -14.91
CA ILE A 167 2.67 3.30 -15.73
C ILE A 167 3.09 2.66 -17.07
N GLN A 168 4.11 3.20 -17.75
CA GLN A 168 4.66 2.59 -18.97
C GLN A 168 5.25 1.19 -18.72
N ALA A 169 5.96 1.00 -17.60
CA ALA A 169 6.49 -0.32 -17.25
C ALA A 169 5.36 -1.35 -17.01
N LEU A 170 4.25 -0.92 -16.41
CA LEU A 170 3.08 -1.77 -16.18
C LEU A 170 2.36 -2.11 -17.50
N ASP A 171 2.27 -1.16 -18.44
CA ASP A 171 1.67 -1.36 -19.76
C ASP A 171 2.51 -2.32 -20.64
N ILE A 172 3.84 -2.23 -20.55
CA ILE A 172 4.77 -3.20 -21.17
C ILE A 172 4.59 -4.59 -20.57
N MET A 173 4.44 -4.70 -19.25
CA MET A 173 4.20 -5.99 -18.58
C MET A 173 2.81 -6.59 -18.92
N LEU A 174 1.80 -5.76 -19.13
CA LEU A 174 0.45 -6.18 -19.54
C LEU A 174 0.37 -6.56 -21.02
N HIS A 175 1.20 -5.98 -21.88
CA HIS A 175 1.33 -6.33 -23.30
C HIS A 175 2.27 -7.51 -23.57
N MET A 176 3.02 -7.98 -22.56
CA MET A 176 3.68 -9.29 -22.62
C MET A 176 2.65 -10.42 -22.43
N ARG A 177 1.80 -10.62 -23.44
CA ARG A 177 1.06 -11.88 -23.62
C ARG A 177 2.08 -13.00 -23.89
N PRO A 178 1.97 -14.18 -23.26
CA PRO A 178 2.85 -15.29 -23.54
C PRO A 178 2.43 -15.90 -24.89
N GLU A 179 3.02 -15.41 -25.97
CA GLU A 179 3.15 -16.20 -27.19
C GLU A 179 4.28 -17.19 -26.90
N THR A 180 3.97 -18.49 -26.93
CA THR A 180 4.88 -19.65 -26.84
C THR A 180 5.35 -20.07 -25.43
N PHE A 181 4.57 -20.97 -24.81
CA PHE A 181 5.03 -22.30 -24.40
C PHE A 181 3.85 -23.27 -24.45
#